data_AF-A0A951A7Y1-F1
#
_entry.id   AF-A0A951A7Y1-F1
#
_cell.length_a   1.000
_cell.length_b   1.000
_cell.length_c   1.000
_cell.angle_alpha   90.00
_cell.angle_beta   90.00
_cell.angle_gamma   90.00
#
_symmetry.space_group_name_H-M   'P 1'
#
loop_
_entity.id
_entity.type
_entity.pdbx_description
1 polymer ?
#
loop_
_entity_poly.entity_id
_entity_poly.type
_entity_poly.pdbx_seq_one_letter_code
_entity_poly.pdbx_strand_id
1 'polypeptide(L)'
;MRRLIMYSGAIVAAALAASLVGSPAAAQVPAPTALDCVCLRINADALAADLAAKRQAYDGMQSEIGQIDSQLDAERSRMDINNPAGISPEATARFRQLLERRDMLFQQSNGPAFGALSEATNRYGARSQEFNIRCTGRPMDPGLLAQAQATHACPPPW
;
A
#
# COMPACT_ATOMS: atom_id res chain seq x y z
N MET A 1 -5.26 57.21 35.22
CA MET A 1 -5.87 58.54 34.94
C MET A 1 -6.79 58.41 33.74
N ARG A 2 -8.00 58.94 33.89
CA ARG A 2 -9.10 59.06 32.92
C ARG A 2 -8.67 59.89 31.71
N ARG A 3 -8.99 59.48 30.48
CA ARG A 3 -9.49 60.40 29.42
C ARG A 3 -10.48 59.67 28.53
N LEU A 4 -11.76 59.99 28.77
CA LEU A 4 -12.85 59.87 27.81
C LEU A 4 -12.58 60.81 26.64
N ILE A 5 -12.77 60.33 25.41
CA ILE A 5 -13.14 61.20 24.29
C ILE A 5 -14.45 60.66 23.74
N MET A 6 -15.47 61.48 23.94
CA MET A 6 -16.83 61.39 23.45
C MET A 6 -16.89 62.35 22.26
N TYR A 7 -17.15 61.88 21.04
CA TYR A 7 -17.72 62.71 19.99
C TYR A 7 -18.69 61.92 19.13
N SER A 8 -19.88 62.51 19.06
CA SER A 8 -21.13 62.13 18.43
C SER A 8 -21.05 62.07 16.90
N GLY A 9 -21.93 61.23 16.33
CA GLY A 9 -22.70 61.60 15.15
C GLY A 9 -22.31 60.92 13.84
N ALA A 10 -22.99 59.81 13.52
CA ALA A 10 -23.58 59.57 12.21
C ALA A 10 -24.40 58.26 12.26
N ILE A 11 -25.71 58.40 12.16
CA ILE A 11 -26.62 57.30 11.88
C ILE A 11 -26.42 56.91 10.42
N VAL A 12 -25.93 55.69 10.16
CA VAL A 12 -26.11 55.02 8.87
C VAL A 12 -26.68 53.64 9.17
N ALA A 13 -27.99 53.54 8.99
CA ALA A 13 -28.69 52.27 8.87
C ALA A 13 -28.22 51.60 7.57
N ALA A 14 -27.63 50.40 7.67
CA ALA A 14 -27.40 49.53 6.53
C ALA A 14 -27.55 48.07 6.96
N ALA A 15 -28.75 47.56 6.67
CA ALA A 15 -29.13 46.16 6.45
C ALA A 15 -28.25 45.06 7.07
N LEU A 16 -28.75 44.45 8.15
CA LEU A 16 -28.46 43.05 8.47
C LEU A 16 -29.04 42.16 7.36
N ALA A 17 -28.26 41.91 6.32
CA ALA A 17 -28.49 40.77 5.45
C ALA A 17 -28.15 39.51 6.26
N ALA A 18 -29.17 38.92 6.87
CA ALA A 18 -29.11 37.56 7.38
C ALA A 18 -28.89 36.63 6.18
N SER A 19 -27.63 36.43 5.82
CA SER A 19 -27.21 35.27 5.04
C SER A 19 -27.48 34.05 5.90
N LEU A 20 -28.68 33.50 5.74
CA LEU A 20 -28.99 32.10 6.04
C LEU A 20 -28.03 31.28 5.18
N VAL A 21 -26.84 31.04 5.72
CA VAL A 21 -25.92 30.04 5.20
C VAL A 21 -26.61 28.72 5.52
N GLY A 22 -27.48 28.28 4.62
CA GLY A 22 -27.99 26.92 4.62
C GLY A 22 -26.77 26.02 4.63
N SER A 23 -26.47 25.41 5.77
CA SER A 23 -25.48 24.35 5.84
C SER A 23 -25.89 23.34 4.76
N PRO A 24 -24.98 22.95 3.84
CA PRO A 24 -25.32 21.88 2.92
C PRO A 24 -25.71 20.70 3.81
N ALA A 25 -26.95 20.25 3.67
CA ALA A 25 -27.41 19.06 4.35
C ALA A 25 -26.37 17.98 4.04
N ALA A 26 -25.67 17.51 5.06
CA ALA A 26 -24.74 16.41 4.91
C ALA A 26 -25.53 15.30 4.21
N ALA A 27 -25.16 14.98 2.97
CA ALA A 27 -25.76 13.90 2.24
C ALA A 27 -25.68 12.68 3.16
N GLN A 28 -26.84 12.23 3.64
CA GLN A 28 -26.92 11.13 4.59
C GLN A 28 -26.51 9.87 3.82
N VAL A 29 -25.22 9.55 3.85
CA VAL A 29 -24.72 8.30 3.29
C VAL A 29 -25.46 7.18 4.03
N PRO A 30 -26.21 6.30 3.33
CA PRO A 30 -26.91 5.21 3.98
C PRO A 30 -25.96 4.43 4.89
N ALA A 31 -26.40 4.16 6.11
CA ALA A 31 -25.59 3.36 7.02
C ALA A 31 -25.30 2.00 6.37
N PRO A 32 -24.05 1.51 6.40
CA PRO A 32 -23.72 0.21 5.83
C PRO A 32 -24.54 -0.89 6.53
N THR A 33 -25.07 -1.80 5.73
CA THR A 33 -25.74 -3.01 6.20
C THR A 33 -24.73 -3.99 6.81
N ALA A 34 -25.21 -4.97 7.57
CA ALA A 34 -24.35 -6.04 8.06
C ALA A 34 -23.66 -6.81 6.91
N LEU A 35 -24.36 -6.98 5.79
CA LEU A 35 -23.82 -7.62 4.59
C LEU A 35 -22.72 -6.79 3.92
N ASP A 36 -22.84 -5.46 3.88
CA ASP A 36 -21.80 -4.59 3.34
C ASP A 36 -20.48 -4.75 4.10
N CYS A 37 -20.55 -4.81 5.44
CA CYS A 37 -19.37 -4.98 6.28
C CYS A 37 -18.75 -6.37 6.14
N VAL A 38 -19.58 -7.40 5.98
CA VAL A 38 -19.10 -8.76 5.66
C VAL A 38 -18.38 -8.77 4.32
N CYS A 39 -18.94 -8.15 3.28
CA CYS A 39 -18.31 -8.12 1.95
C CYS A 39 -17.02 -7.32 1.92
N LEU A 40 -16.97 -6.15 2.59
CA LEU A 40 -15.73 -5.37 2.73
C LEU A 40 -14.65 -6.16 3.47
N ARG A 41 -15.03 -6.94 4.49
CA ARG A 41 -14.09 -7.80 5.22
C ARG A 41 -13.52 -8.90 4.33
N ILE A 42 -14.38 -9.63 3.63
CA ILE A 42 -13.96 -10.70 2.72
C ILE A 42 -12.98 -10.18 1.67
N ASN A 43 -13.25 -9.01 1.08
CA ASN A 43 -12.36 -8.41 0.09
C ASN A 43 -11.06 -7.88 0.69
N ALA A 44 -11.11 -7.28 1.89
CA ALA A 44 -9.89 -6.89 2.60
C ALA A 44 -8.99 -8.10 2.90
N ASP A 45 -9.56 -9.23 3.31
CA ASP A 45 -8.84 -10.47 3.58
C ASP A 45 -8.26 -11.06 2.27
N ALA A 46 -9.00 -11.02 1.16
CA ALA A 46 -8.50 -11.45 -0.16
C ALA A 46 -7.33 -10.57 -0.66
N LEU A 47 -7.42 -9.25 -0.51
CA LEU A 47 -6.35 -8.32 -0.85
C LEU A 47 -5.13 -8.47 0.07
N ALA A 48 -5.34 -8.79 1.35
CA ALA A 48 -4.26 -9.10 2.28
C ALA A 48 -3.48 -10.35 1.84
N ALA A 49 -4.19 -11.39 1.37
CA ALA A 49 -3.57 -12.60 0.83
C ALA A 49 -2.78 -12.33 -0.47
N ASP A 50 -3.32 -11.52 -1.39
CA ASP A 50 -2.57 -11.09 -2.59
C ASP A 50 -1.31 -10.31 -2.21
N LEU A 51 -1.43 -9.33 -1.30
CA LEU A 51 -0.29 -8.56 -0.79
C LEU A 51 0.78 -9.47 -0.17
N ALA A 52 0.38 -10.43 0.67
CA ALA A 52 1.31 -11.38 1.27
C ALA A 52 2.04 -12.23 0.22
N ALA A 53 1.33 -12.70 -0.81
CA ALA A 53 1.94 -13.46 -1.91
C ALA A 53 2.94 -12.61 -2.72
N LYS A 54 2.60 -11.35 -3.05
CA LYS A 54 3.52 -10.43 -3.75
C LYS A 54 4.73 -10.08 -2.90
N ARG A 55 4.53 -9.88 -1.60
CA ARG A 55 5.60 -9.62 -0.62
C ARG A 55 6.56 -10.80 -0.56
N GLN A 56 6.05 -12.02 -0.41
CA GLN A 56 6.87 -13.24 -0.39
C GLN A 56 7.67 -13.40 -1.69
N ALA A 57 7.07 -13.14 -2.85
CA ALA A 57 7.79 -13.19 -4.12
C ALA A 57 8.92 -12.16 -4.18
N TYR A 58 8.65 -10.92 -3.79
CA TYR A 58 9.66 -9.85 -3.73
C TYR A 58 10.80 -10.18 -2.77
N ASP A 59 10.49 -10.59 -1.54
CA ASP A 59 11.49 -10.94 -0.53
C ASP A 59 12.32 -12.17 -0.97
N GLY A 60 11.72 -13.12 -1.70
CA GLY A 60 12.42 -14.24 -2.32
C GLY A 60 13.49 -13.81 -3.34
N MET A 61 13.17 -12.85 -4.21
CA MET A 61 14.14 -12.27 -5.15
C MET A 61 15.27 -11.54 -4.43
N GLN A 62 14.96 -10.77 -3.38
CA GLN A 62 15.98 -10.09 -2.58
C GLN A 62 16.93 -11.07 -1.90
N SER A 63 16.39 -12.18 -1.38
CA SER A 63 17.20 -13.25 -0.80
C SER A 63 18.11 -13.90 -1.86
N GLU A 64 17.61 -14.15 -3.07
CA GLU A 64 18.40 -14.75 -4.15
C GLU A 64 19.54 -13.82 -4.60
N ILE A 65 19.27 -12.51 -4.71
CA ILE A 65 20.29 -11.49 -4.99
C ILE A 65 21.40 -11.55 -3.93
N GLY A 66 21.05 -11.56 -2.63
CA GLY A 66 22.04 -11.64 -1.56
C GLY A 66 22.88 -12.92 -1.57
N GLN A 67 22.28 -14.05 -1.97
CA GLN A 67 23.02 -15.31 -2.16
C GLN A 67 23.96 -15.25 -3.35
N ILE A 68 23.57 -14.59 -4.45
CA ILE A 68 24.44 -14.40 -5.61
C ILE A 68 25.58 -13.45 -5.28
N ASP A 69 25.34 -12.37 -4.54
CA ASP A 69 26.39 -11.45 -4.10
C ASP A 69 27.44 -12.17 -3.24
N SER A 70 26.99 -13.02 -2.32
CA SER A 70 27.89 -13.86 -1.51
C SER A 70 28.73 -14.82 -2.38
N GLN A 71 28.14 -15.37 -3.45
CA GLN A 71 28.87 -16.21 -4.40
C GLN A 71 29.85 -15.41 -5.24
N LEU A 72 29.48 -14.21 -5.69
CA LEU A 72 30.35 -13.31 -6.44
C LEU A 72 31.57 -12.91 -5.60
N ASP A 73 31.39 -12.61 -4.31
CA ASP A 73 32.50 -12.27 -3.43
C ASP A 73 33.43 -13.48 -3.20
N ALA A 74 32.86 -14.68 -3.02
CA ALA A 74 33.63 -15.91 -2.91
C ALA A 74 34.44 -16.20 -4.18
N GLU A 75 33.85 -16.08 -5.37
CA GLU A 75 34.55 -16.28 -6.64
C GLU A 75 35.61 -15.18 -6.87
N ARG A 76 35.31 -13.92 -6.53
CA ARG A 76 36.29 -12.82 -6.61
C ARG A 76 37.51 -13.09 -5.74
N SER A 77 37.33 -13.61 -4.52
CA SER A 77 38.45 -13.92 -3.62
C SER A 77 39.40 -14.99 -4.16
N ARG A 78 38.94 -15.81 -5.11
CA ARG A 78 39.72 -16.88 -5.75
C ARG A 78 40.42 -16.43 -7.03
N MET A 79 40.03 -15.29 -7.59
CA MET A 79 40.62 -14.73 -8.80
C MET A 79 41.67 -13.69 -8.43
N ASP A 80 42.95 -14.02 -8.62
CA ASP A 80 44.03 -13.05 -8.45
C ASP A 80 44.14 -12.16 -9.69
N ILE A 81 43.63 -10.93 -9.59
CA ILE A 81 43.66 -9.94 -10.68
C ILE A 81 45.10 -9.52 -11.00
N ASN A 82 46.04 -9.65 -10.06
CA ASN A 82 47.45 -9.36 -10.29
C ASN A 82 48.19 -10.51 -10.98
N ASN A 83 47.57 -11.69 -11.05
CA ASN A 83 48.07 -12.84 -11.79
C ASN A 83 46.98 -13.41 -12.73
N PRO A 84 46.67 -12.69 -13.82
CA PRO A 84 45.59 -13.08 -14.74
C PRO A 84 45.86 -14.43 -15.44
N ALA A 85 47.13 -14.85 -15.56
CA ALA A 85 47.49 -16.16 -16.10
C ALA A 85 47.05 -17.34 -15.21
N GLY A 86 46.78 -17.08 -13.92
CA GLY A 86 46.25 -18.08 -12.98
C GLY A 86 44.73 -18.18 -12.96
N ILE A 87 44.00 -17.33 -13.69
CA ILE A 87 42.53 -17.34 -13.73
C ILE A 87 42.07 -18.31 -14.82
N SER A 88 41.31 -19.33 -14.44
CA SER A 88 40.77 -20.30 -15.40
C SER A 88 39.61 -19.69 -16.23
N PRO A 89 39.44 -20.12 -17.49
CA PRO A 89 38.30 -19.70 -18.32
C PRO A 89 36.95 -20.04 -17.68
N GLU A 90 36.86 -21.17 -16.98
CA GLU A 90 35.65 -21.64 -16.30
C GLU A 90 35.27 -20.73 -15.13
N ALA A 91 36.25 -20.28 -14.33
CA ALA A 91 36.01 -19.34 -13.24
C ALA A 91 35.44 -18.01 -13.77
N THR A 92 36.01 -17.51 -14.88
CA THR A 92 35.53 -16.30 -15.55
C THR A 92 34.10 -16.49 -16.09
N ALA A 93 33.80 -17.64 -16.70
CA ALA A 93 32.46 -17.94 -17.22
C ALA A 93 31.42 -18.01 -16.09
N ARG A 94 31.73 -18.67 -14.97
CA ARG A 94 30.86 -18.75 -13.80
C ARG A 94 30.61 -17.36 -13.20
N PHE A 95 31.65 -16.55 -13.06
CA PHE A 95 31.52 -15.20 -12.51
C PHE A 95 30.59 -14.33 -13.37
N ARG A 96 30.72 -14.41 -14.70
CA ARG A 96 29.82 -13.70 -15.63
C ARG A 96 28.37 -14.17 -15.50
N GLN A 97 28.12 -15.48 -15.43
CA GLN A 97 26.78 -16.02 -15.24
C GLN A 97 26.12 -15.53 -13.94
N LEU A 98 26.89 -15.43 -12.85
CA LEU A 98 26.41 -14.89 -11.58
C LEU A 98 26.04 -13.40 -11.71
N LEU A 99 26.87 -12.59 -12.40
CA LEU A 99 26.56 -11.19 -12.66
C LEU A 99 25.29 -11.02 -13.49
N GLU A 100 25.16 -11.75 -14.59
CA GLU A 100 23.98 -11.70 -15.46
C GLU A 100 22.71 -12.07 -14.70
N ARG A 101 22.76 -13.13 -13.87
CA ARG A 101 21.61 -13.55 -13.05
C ARG A 101 21.25 -12.51 -12.01
N ARG A 102 22.23 -11.91 -11.33
CA ARG A 102 22.00 -10.84 -10.36
C ARG A 102 21.35 -9.64 -11.04
N ASP A 103 21.88 -9.20 -12.17
CA ASP A 103 21.39 -8.02 -12.87
C ASP A 103 19.96 -8.25 -13.39
N MET A 104 19.66 -9.45 -13.89
CA MET A 104 18.30 -9.85 -14.24
C MET A 104 17.35 -9.79 -13.04
N LEU A 105 17.72 -10.39 -11.91
CA LEU A 105 16.90 -10.38 -10.70
C LEU A 105 16.71 -8.96 -10.15
N PHE A 106 17.75 -8.13 -10.21
CA PHE A 106 17.70 -6.75 -9.77
C PHE A 106 16.77 -5.90 -10.64
N GLN A 107 16.77 -6.11 -11.95
CA GLN A 107 15.81 -5.47 -12.87
C GLN A 107 14.38 -5.92 -12.59
N GLN A 108 14.16 -7.22 -12.37
CA GLN A 108 12.85 -7.77 -12.03
C GLN A 108 12.35 -7.24 -10.69
N SER A 109 13.22 -7.21 -9.68
CA SER A 109 12.89 -6.77 -8.32
C SER A 109 12.53 -5.29 -8.29
N ASN A 110 13.31 -4.42 -8.92
CA ASN A 110 13.07 -2.97 -8.90
C ASN A 110 12.01 -2.49 -9.90
N GLY A 111 11.72 -3.27 -10.93
CA GLY A 111 10.68 -2.95 -11.91
C GLY A 111 9.37 -3.67 -11.57
N PRO A 112 8.99 -4.71 -12.33
CA PRO A 112 7.68 -5.35 -12.23
C PRO A 112 7.29 -5.83 -10.84
N ALA A 113 8.23 -6.41 -10.08
CA ALA A 113 7.91 -6.97 -8.77
C ALA A 113 7.64 -5.89 -7.72
N PHE A 114 8.47 -4.86 -7.67
CA PHE A 114 8.22 -3.71 -6.80
C PHE A 114 6.92 -3.00 -7.18
N GLY A 115 6.67 -2.81 -8.49
CA GLY A 115 5.42 -2.24 -8.99
C GLY A 115 4.19 -3.03 -8.52
N ALA A 116 4.21 -4.36 -8.69
CA ALA A 116 3.12 -5.23 -8.25
C ALA A 116 2.91 -5.21 -6.73
N LEU A 117 4.01 -5.20 -5.95
CA LEU A 117 3.94 -5.10 -4.48
C LEU A 117 3.36 -3.74 -4.04
N SER A 118 3.79 -2.65 -4.67
CA SER A 118 3.29 -1.29 -4.41
C SER A 118 1.79 -1.18 -4.73
N GLU A 119 1.36 -1.70 -5.89
CA GLU A 119 -0.04 -1.73 -6.28
C GLU A 119 -0.90 -2.56 -5.31
N ALA A 120 -0.44 -3.76 -4.93
CA ALA A 120 -1.13 -4.58 -3.93
C ALA A 120 -1.23 -3.87 -2.56
N THR A 121 -0.16 -3.18 -2.15
CA THR A 121 -0.14 -2.39 -0.91
C THR A 121 -1.19 -1.28 -0.95
N ASN A 122 -1.29 -0.55 -2.07
CA ASN A 122 -2.26 0.52 -2.24
C ASN A 122 -3.71 -0.02 -2.24
N ARG A 123 -3.98 -1.10 -2.97
CA ARG A 123 -5.31 -1.72 -3.04
C ARG A 123 -5.76 -2.23 -1.67
N TYR A 124 -4.89 -2.94 -0.96
CA TYR A 124 -5.16 -3.39 0.40
C TYR A 124 -5.38 -2.21 1.36
N GLY A 125 -4.50 -1.20 1.33
CA GLY A 125 -4.59 -0.02 2.18
C GLY A 125 -5.90 0.74 2.00
N ALA A 126 -6.31 0.96 0.75
CA ALA A 126 -7.59 1.61 0.43
C ALA A 126 -8.79 0.81 0.96
N ARG A 127 -8.82 -0.52 0.74
CA ARG A 127 -9.92 -1.36 1.20
C ARG A 127 -9.96 -1.48 2.72
N SER A 128 -8.80 -1.61 3.36
CA SER A 128 -8.67 -1.63 4.82
C SER A 128 -9.17 -0.31 5.43
N GLN A 129 -8.80 0.83 4.83
CA GLN A 129 -9.29 2.13 5.28
C GLN A 129 -10.81 2.25 5.13
N GLU A 130 -11.38 1.81 4.01
CA GLU A 130 -12.84 1.81 3.82
C GLU A 130 -13.55 0.94 4.85
N PHE A 131 -13.06 -0.29 5.06
CA PHE A 131 -13.56 -1.17 6.11
C PHE A 131 -13.49 -0.49 7.48
N ASN A 132 -12.37 0.16 7.79
CA ASN A 132 -12.19 0.84 9.07
C ASN A 132 -13.17 2.00 9.28
N ILE A 133 -13.42 2.79 8.23
CA ILE A 133 -14.36 3.93 8.28
C ILE A 133 -15.80 3.44 8.45
N ARG A 134 -16.19 2.36 7.75
CA ARG A 134 -17.59 1.95 7.63
C ARG A 134 -18.02 0.94 8.69
N CYS A 135 -17.10 0.08 9.14
CA CYS A 135 -17.43 -1.18 9.79
C CYS A 135 -16.73 -1.43 11.13
N THR A 136 -15.65 -0.69 11.45
CA THR A 136 -15.00 -0.84 12.75
C THR A 136 -15.96 -0.50 13.89
N GLY A 137 -15.96 -1.35 14.92
CA GLY A 137 -16.83 -1.23 16.09
C GLY A 137 -18.25 -1.79 15.89
N ARG A 138 -18.58 -2.31 14.70
CA ARG A 138 -19.85 -3.01 14.46
C ARG A 138 -19.68 -4.51 14.70
N PRO A 139 -20.58 -5.17 15.44
CA PRO A 139 -20.54 -6.62 15.58
C PRO A 139 -20.77 -7.26 14.21
N MET A 140 -19.92 -8.22 13.86
CA MET A 140 -20.04 -9.00 12.63
C MET A 140 -20.49 -10.40 12.98
N ASP A 141 -21.57 -10.87 12.35
CA ASP A 141 -22.07 -12.23 12.54
C ASP A 141 -21.12 -13.21 11.83
N PRO A 142 -20.44 -14.12 12.56
CA PRO A 142 -19.52 -15.09 11.97
C PRO A 142 -20.24 -16.09 11.06
N GLY A 143 -21.52 -16.40 11.32
CA GLY A 143 -22.34 -17.26 10.46
C GLY A 143 -22.63 -16.60 9.12
N LEU A 144 -22.94 -15.30 9.13
CA LEU A 144 -23.13 -14.52 7.90
C LEU A 144 -21.84 -14.41 7.10
N LEU A 145 -20.70 -14.20 7.76
CA LEU A 145 -19.38 -14.18 7.12
C LEU A 145 -19.07 -15.52 6.43
N ALA A 146 -19.24 -16.63 7.16
CA ALA A 146 -19.01 -17.97 6.62
C ALA A 146 -19.94 -18.30 5.45
N GLN A 147 -21.22 -17.93 5.55
CA GLN A 147 -22.20 -18.13 4.49
C GLN A 147 -21.87 -17.29 3.25
N ALA A 148 -21.48 -16.03 3.42
CA ALA A 148 -21.12 -15.14 2.31
C ALA A 148 -19.85 -15.63 1.60
N GLN A 149 -18.87 -16.17 2.34
CA GLN A 149 -17.69 -16.83 1.77
C GLN A 149 -18.06 -18.08 0.98
N ALA A 150 -18.89 -18.97 1.56
CA ALA A 150 -19.26 -20.24 0.93
C ALA A 150 -20.11 -20.06 -0.34
N THR A 151 -20.91 -19.00 -0.40
CA THR A 151 -21.82 -18.73 -1.52
C THR A 151 -21.26 -17.71 -2.53
N HIS A 152 -20.04 -17.19 -2.31
CA HIS A 152 -19.47 -16.10 -3.12
C HIS A 152 -20.42 -14.90 -3.25
N ALA A 153 -21.15 -14.57 -2.19
CA ALA A 153 -22.21 -13.56 -2.20
C ALA A 153 -21.70 -12.11 -2.43
N CYS A 154 -20.39 -11.90 -2.45
CA CYS A 154 -19.75 -10.60 -2.57
C CYS A 154 -19.00 -10.47 -3.91
N PRO A 155 -19.70 -10.26 -5.05
CA PRO A 155 -19.05 -10.03 -6.34
C PRO A 155 -18.36 -8.66 -6.37
N PRO A 156 -17.28 -8.44 -7.15
CA PRO A 156 -16.66 -7.12 -7.29
C PRO A 156 -17.71 -6.03 -7.59
N PRO A 157 -17.61 -4.79 -7.05
CA PRO A 157 -16.38 -4.10 -6.63
C PRO A 157 -16.32 -3.74 -5.12
N TRP A 158 -16.81 -4.62 -4.21
CA TRP A 158 -16.48 -4.50 -2.77
C TRP A 158 -14.99 -4.79 -2.51
#